data_AF-A0A483PTI4-F1
#
_entry.id   AF-A0A483PTI4-F1
#
_cell.length_a   1.000
_cell.length_b   1.000
_cell.length_c   1.000
_cell.angle_alpha   90.00
_cell.angle_beta   90.00
_cell.angle_gamma   90.00
#
_symmetry.space_group_name_H-M   'P 1'
#
loop_
_entity.id
_entity.type
_entity.pdbx_description
1 polymer ?
#
loop_
_entity_poly.entity_id
_entity_poly.type
_entity_poly.pdbx_seq_one_letter_code
_entity_poly.pdbx_strand_id
1 'polypeptide(L)'
;MVNPDDTTSGEIPGGILVDVLGRRWYRQAEFVSYDMFMAPRVPGATLLAVQVALAMGNCSSAIAYLSGVEAADAAIQNAHRYANLLNIPVRQNDGAFLVLVDHEAEVRTKTSLGGSIIFTSADSGVNEIRWGPLRLLDPTAPEPKRMFNIKGKERIELTPAELATFNTSYSQYLKKGSNYLPYPKLYPYYGGMFYALSNEVEIYRNGNRDNPRDRVLYRDFSRIGRNGALTERIVKDIPTGSIGYAAIIPKEDDFLEFECPHFIELGDSRRFLNIEVSRPMVRIKNLVHTSWQTASTSLESRVVISAREVFDVFCEYGETTCHPAENGSYVICIRDTCNVHIDNYYGLHGWGFQGHHGIKGLYGNRNTFNRVDFHSFG
;
A
#
# COMPACT_ATOMS: atom_id res chain seq x y z
N MET A 1 -17.83 -28.04 -0.73
CA MET A 1 -17.80 -29.01 -1.85
C MET A 1 -16.44 -29.69 -1.84
N VAL A 2 -16.39 -31.01 -2.03
CA VAL A 2 -15.10 -31.70 -2.23
C VAL A 2 -14.62 -31.37 -3.65
N ASN A 3 -13.38 -30.91 -3.79
CA ASN A 3 -12.74 -30.82 -5.10
C ASN A 3 -11.90 -32.09 -5.29
N PRO A 4 -12.36 -33.08 -6.08
CA PRO A 4 -11.65 -34.34 -6.26
C PRO A 4 -10.33 -34.18 -7.05
N ASP A 5 -10.20 -33.11 -7.82
CA ASP A 5 -9.04 -32.86 -8.69
C ASP A 5 -7.93 -32.07 -7.98
N ASP A 6 -8.23 -31.47 -6.82
CA ASP A 6 -7.24 -30.77 -6.01
C ASP A 6 -6.61 -31.69 -4.96
N THR A 7 -5.32 -31.96 -5.14
CA THR A 7 -4.51 -32.80 -4.26
C THR A 7 -3.34 -32.07 -3.61
N THR A 8 -3.12 -30.80 -3.97
CA THR A 8 -1.91 -30.04 -3.62
C THR A 8 -2.19 -28.81 -2.78
N SER A 9 -3.41 -28.27 -2.79
CA SER A 9 -3.72 -27.08 -1.97
C SER A 9 -3.53 -27.39 -0.49
N GLY A 10 -2.86 -26.47 0.19
CA GLY A 10 -2.73 -26.48 1.64
C GLY A 10 -4.02 -26.04 2.32
N GLU A 11 -4.16 -26.39 3.60
CA GLU A 11 -5.28 -25.94 4.41
C GLU A 11 -5.33 -24.41 4.50
N ILE A 12 -6.54 -23.87 4.42
CA ILE A 12 -6.85 -22.48 4.70
C ILE A 12 -8.00 -22.51 5.70
N PRO A 13 -7.75 -22.34 7.01
CA PRO A 13 -8.79 -22.39 8.04
C PRO A 13 -9.99 -21.52 7.68
N GLY A 14 -11.19 -22.11 7.69
CA GLY A 14 -12.44 -21.46 7.28
C GLY A 14 -12.72 -21.44 5.77
N GLY A 15 -11.75 -21.75 4.90
CA GLY A 15 -11.90 -21.77 3.43
C GLY A 15 -11.71 -23.16 2.81
N ILE A 16 -10.51 -23.73 2.93
CA ILE A 16 -10.16 -25.09 2.48
C ILE A 16 -9.85 -25.93 3.71
N LEU A 17 -10.62 -26.98 3.94
CA LEU A 17 -10.33 -27.97 4.98
C LEU A 17 -9.75 -29.23 4.35
N VAL A 18 -8.69 -29.77 4.92
CA VAL A 18 -8.11 -31.05 4.50
C VAL A 18 -8.55 -32.12 5.49
N ASP A 19 -9.27 -33.14 5.03
CA ASP A 19 -9.70 -34.22 5.91
C ASP A 19 -8.62 -35.30 6.11
N VAL A 20 -8.90 -36.24 7.00
CA VAL A 20 -7.98 -37.35 7.35
C VAL A 20 -7.64 -38.27 6.17
N LEU A 21 -8.42 -38.22 5.08
CA LEU A 21 -8.16 -38.97 3.85
C LEU A 21 -7.41 -38.12 2.81
N GLY A 22 -7.02 -36.89 3.16
CA GLY A 22 -6.35 -35.95 2.28
C GLY A 22 -7.29 -35.27 1.27
N ARG A 23 -8.61 -35.34 1.43
CA ARG A 23 -9.55 -34.66 0.51
C ARG A 23 -9.69 -33.20 0.90
N ARG A 24 -9.79 -32.32 -0.09
CA ARG A 24 -9.95 -30.87 0.11
C ARG A 24 -11.42 -30.47 0.01
N TRP A 25 -11.91 -29.84 1.07
CA TRP A 25 -13.26 -29.33 1.21
C TRP A 25 -13.25 -27.82 1.09
N TYR A 26 -13.78 -27.32 -0.02
CA TYR A 26 -13.87 -25.90 -0.31
C TYR A 26 -15.19 -25.33 0.19
N ARG A 27 -15.13 -24.21 0.91
CA ARG A 27 -16.29 -23.36 1.20
C ARG A 27 -16.90 -22.87 -0.11
N GLN A 28 -18.18 -23.14 -0.32
CA GLN A 28 -18.92 -22.55 -1.44
C GLN A 28 -19.48 -21.20 -0.97
N ALA A 29 -19.07 -20.11 -1.61
CA ALA A 29 -19.58 -18.78 -1.30
C ALA A 29 -19.36 -17.84 -2.49
N GLU A 30 -20.28 -16.90 -2.69
CA GLU A 30 -20.16 -15.82 -3.68
C GLU A 30 -19.31 -14.65 -3.16
N PHE A 31 -19.05 -14.62 -1.85
CA PHE A 31 -18.15 -13.70 -1.16
C PHE A 31 -17.70 -14.36 0.16
N VAL A 32 -16.65 -13.82 0.78
CA VAL A 32 -16.24 -14.24 2.12
C VAL A 32 -16.20 -13.08 3.10
N SER A 33 -16.36 -13.36 4.39
CA SER A 33 -16.21 -12.39 5.48
C SER A 33 -15.15 -12.87 6.47
N TYR A 34 -14.70 -11.98 7.35
CA TYR A 34 -13.75 -12.35 8.41
C TYR A 34 -14.36 -13.35 9.39
N ASP A 35 -15.67 -13.25 9.67
CA ASP A 35 -16.36 -14.22 10.54
C ASP A 35 -16.41 -15.63 9.95
N MET A 36 -16.54 -15.77 8.62
CA MET A 36 -16.48 -17.08 7.96
C MET A 36 -15.12 -17.77 8.15
N PHE A 37 -14.09 -16.98 8.44
CA PHE A 37 -12.73 -17.42 8.73
C PHE A 37 -12.43 -17.41 10.23
N MET A 38 -13.47 -17.29 11.05
CA MET A 38 -13.41 -17.33 12.52
C MET A 38 -12.51 -16.23 13.09
N ALA A 39 -12.50 -15.06 12.47
CA ALA A 39 -11.77 -13.92 13.00
C ALA A 39 -12.30 -13.57 14.41
N PRO A 40 -11.44 -13.56 15.45
CA PRO A 40 -11.84 -13.18 16.79
C PRO A 40 -12.31 -11.72 16.79
N ARG A 41 -13.56 -11.51 17.22
CA ARG A 41 -14.10 -10.17 17.44
C ARG A 41 -13.65 -9.66 18.81
N VAL A 42 -13.40 -8.35 18.92
CA VAL A 42 -13.28 -7.66 20.21
C VAL A 42 -14.59 -7.89 20.98
N PRO A 43 -14.56 -8.45 22.20
CA PRO A 43 -15.77 -8.72 22.98
C PRO A 43 -16.59 -7.45 23.21
N GLY A 44 -17.92 -7.55 23.19
CA GLY A 44 -18.80 -6.37 23.28
C GLY A 44 -18.58 -5.52 24.54
N ALA A 45 -18.31 -6.15 25.69
CA ALA A 45 -17.99 -5.43 26.93
C ALA A 45 -16.66 -4.67 26.83
N THR A 46 -15.65 -5.29 26.20
CA THR A 46 -14.35 -4.65 25.93
C THR A 46 -14.48 -3.50 24.95
N LEU A 47 -15.23 -3.68 23.87
CA LEU A 47 -15.50 -2.64 22.87
C LEU A 47 -16.15 -1.42 23.52
N LEU A 48 -17.18 -1.64 24.36
CA LEU A 48 -17.85 -0.56 25.09
C LEU A 48 -16.86 0.16 26.04
N ALA A 49 -16.04 -0.59 26.77
CA ALA A 49 -15.04 -0.01 27.68
C ALA A 49 -14.00 0.84 26.93
N VAL A 50 -13.52 0.38 25.77
CA VAL A 50 -12.63 1.14 24.87
C VAL A 50 -13.31 2.43 24.41
N GLN A 51 -14.54 2.36 23.90
CA GLN A 51 -15.28 3.52 23.42
C GLN A 51 -15.51 4.57 24.51
N VAL A 52 -15.90 4.14 25.71
CA VAL A 52 -16.07 5.04 26.87
C VAL A 52 -14.74 5.68 27.26
N ALA A 53 -13.66 4.90 27.33
CA ALA A 53 -12.34 5.43 27.66
C ALA A 53 -11.88 6.49 26.64
N LEU A 54 -12.05 6.24 25.33
CA LEU A 54 -11.72 7.20 24.28
C LEU A 54 -12.57 8.47 24.35
N ALA A 55 -13.87 8.33 24.60
CA ALA A 55 -14.77 9.48 24.78
C ALA A 55 -14.37 10.35 25.98
N MET A 56 -13.74 9.76 27.01
CA MET A 56 -13.19 10.46 28.17
C MET A 56 -11.75 10.96 27.98
N GLY A 57 -11.14 10.76 26.80
CA GLY A 57 -9.74 11.11 26.54
C GLY A 57 -8.71 10.21 27.23
N ASN A 58 -9.12 9.05 27.74
CA ASN A 58 -8.26 8.13 28.49
C ASN A 58 -7.68 7.04 27.57
N CYS A 59 -6.74 7.44 26.72
CA CYS A 59 -6.09 6.55 25.74
C CYS A 59 -5.37 5.38 26.42
N SER A 60 -4.74 5.59 27.58
CA SER A 60 -4.03 4.53 28.31
C SER A 60 -4.95 3.39 28.72
N SER A 61 -6.17 3.70 29.17
CA SER A 61 -7.15 2.67 29.54
C SER A 61 -7.70 1.96 28.30
N ALA A 62 -7.96 2.69 27.21
CA ALA A 62 -8.37 2.09 25.94
C ALA A 62 -7.35 1.06 25.43
N ILE A 63 -6.06 1.39 25.49
CA ILE A 63 -4.96 0.45 25.17
C ILE A 63 -4.99 -0.76 26.11
N ALA A 64 -5.12 -0.53 27.42
CA ALA A 64 -5.13 -1.61 28.41
C ALA A 64 -6.31 -2.58 28.21
N TYR A 65 -7.48 -2.10 27.80
CA TYR A 65 -8.63 -2.96 27.52
C TYR A 65 -8.43 -3.89 26.33
N LEU A 66 -7.59 -3.51 25.36
CA LEU A 66 -7.23 -4.38 24.24
C LEU A 66 -6.16 -5.41 24.62
N SER A 67 -5.50 -5.25 25.78
CA SER A 67 -4.55 -6.25 26.28
C SER A 67 -5.29 -7.56 26.58
N GLY A 68 -4.86 -8.64 25.93
CA GLY A 68 -5.47 -9.95 26.06
C GLY A 68 -6.65 -10.24 25.12
N VAL A 69 -7.00 -9.30 24.22
CA VAL A 69 -7.88 -9.63 23.08
C VAL A 69 -7.09 -10.43 22.05
N GLU A 70 -7.68 -11.50 21.53
CA GLU A 70 -7.06 -12.33 20.50
C GLU A 70 -6.99 -11.57 19.16
N ALA A 71 -5.84 -11.65 18.48
CA ALA A 71 -5.59 -10.96 17.23
C ALA A 71 -6.24 -11.67 16.04
N ALA A 72 -6.82 -10.89 15.12
CA ALA A 72 -7.53 -11.39 13.94
C ALA A 72 -6.67 -11.54 12.68
N ASP A 73 -5.37 -11.22 12.75
CA ASP A 73 -4.41 -11.21 11.64
C ASP A 73 -4.50 -12.43 10.73
N ALA A 74 -4.38 -13.63 11.29
CA ALA A 74 -4.35 -14.88 10.52
C ALA A 74 -5.69 -15.14 9.82
N ALA A 75 -6.82 -14.88 10.49
CA ALA A 75 -8.14 -15.06 9.93
C ALA A 75 -8.42 -14.08 8.78
N ILE A 76 -8.03 -12.80 8.94
CA ILE A 76 -8.11 -11.79 7.89
C ILE A 76 -7.24 -12.19 6.69
N GLN A 77 -5.99 -12.59 6.93
CA GLN A 77 -5.10 -13.08 5.85
C GLN A 77 -5.71 -14.28 5.12
N ASN A 78 -6.27 -15.25 5.85
CA ASN A 78 -6.88 -16.44 5.25
C ASN A 78 -8.12 -16.11 4.43
N ALA A 79 -8.96 -15.16 4.88
CA ALA A 79 -10.13 -14.71 4.12
C ALA A 79 -9.72 -14.11 2.78
N HIS A 80 -8.71 -13.23 2.76
CA HIS A 80 -8.18 -12.64 1.53
C HIS A 80 -7.47 -13.67 0.65
N ARG A 81 -6.68 -14.58 1.23
CA ARG A 81 -6.02 -15.68 0.49
C ARG A 81 -7.03 -16.55 -0.24
N TYR A 82 -8.12 -16.93 0.43
CA TYR A 82 -9.18 -17.74 -0.17
C TYR A 82 -9.98 -16.96 -1.23
N ALA A 83 -10.30 -15.70 -0.94
CA ALA A 83 -10.97 -14.80 -1.88
C ALA A 83 -10.17 -14.68 -3.19
N ASN A 84 -8.86 -14.44 -3.10
CA ASN A 84 -7.97 -14.36 -4.24
C ASN A 84 -7.92 -15.67 -5.05
N LEU A 85 -7.91 -16.82 -4.38
CA LEU A 85 -7.89 -18.13 -5.04
C LEU A 85 -9.14 -18.36 -5.91
N LEU A 86 -10.31 -17.97 -5.41
CA LEU A 86 -11.58 -18.16 -6.11
C LEU A 86 -12.03 -16.96 -6.94
N ASN A 87 -11.27 -15.86 -6.89
CA ASN A 87 -11.65 -14.58 -7.49
C ASN A 87 -13.05 -14.10 -7.04
N ILE A 88 -13.32 -14.18 -5.73
CA ILE A 88 -14.58 -13.74 -5.11
C ILE A 88 -14.33 -12.57 -4.15
N PRO A 89 -15.28 -11.66 -3.94
CA PRO A 89 -15.10 -10.51 -3.07
C PRO A 89 -14.99 -10.85 -1.58
N VAL A 90 -14.34 -9.95 -0.84
CA VAL A 90 -14.35 -9.93 0.64
C VAL A 90 -15.33 -8.87 1.13
N ARG A 91 -16.23 -9.22 2.05
CA ARG A 91 -17.21 -8.30 2.64
C ARG A 91 -17.29 -8.49 4.15
N GLN A 92 -17.11 -7.41 4.90
CA GLN A 92 -17.32 -7.40 6.35
C GLN A 92 -18.19 -6.20 6.72
N ASN A 93 -19.44 -6.47 7.08
CA ASN A 93 -20.48 -5.46 7.27
C ASN A 93 -20.66 -5.03 8.74
N ASP A 94 -19.97 -5.68 9.67
CA ASP A 94 -20.02 -5.39 11.10
C ASP A 94 -18.79 -5.95 11.82
N GLY A 95 -18.69 -5.69 13.12
CA GLY A 95 -17.67 -6.27 13.99
C GLY A 95 -16.46 -5.36 14.21
N ALA A 96 -15.77 -5.58 15.33
CA ALA A 96 -14.53 -4.93 15.70
C ALA A 96 -13.45 -5.99 15.86
N PHE A 97 -12.27 -5.76 15.31
CA PHE A 97 -11.18 -6.72 15.27
C PHE A 97 -9.88 -6.08 15.76
N LEU A 98 -9.12 -6.77 16.60
CA LEU A 98 -7.75 -6.37 16.92
C LEU A 98 -6.81 -6.92 15.84
N VAL A 99 -5.94 -6.09 15.28
CA VAL A 99 -4.92 -6.51 14.31
C VAL A 99 -3.55 -6.02 14.76
N LEU A 100 -2.63 -6.97 14.93
CA LEU A 100 -1.24 -6.72 15.35
C LEU A 100 -0.31 -6.45 14.16
N VAL A 101 -0.77 -6.66 12.92
CA VAL A 101 0.02 -6.48 11.69
C VAL A 101 1.20 -7.45 11.63
N ASP A 102 0.99 -8.66 12.14
CA ASP A 102 1.94 -9.76 12.04
C ASP A 102 1.89 -10.40 10.66
N HIS A 103 0.70 -10.46 10.07
CA HIS A 103 0.41 -11.06 8.77
C HIS A 103 -0.09 -10.01 7.77
N GLU A 104 0.55 -9.93 6.61
CA GLU A 104 0.04 -9.13 5.49
C GLU A 104 -1.12 -9.85 4.79
N ALA A 105 -2.25 -9.16 4.63
CA ALA A 105 -3.34 -9.60 3.77
C ALA A 105 -3.10 -9.09 2.34
N GLU A 106 -2.78 -10.00 1.43
CA GLU A 106 -2.68 -9.71 0.01
C GLU A 106 -4.08 -9.59 -0.59
N VAL A 107 -4.40 -8.44 -1.20
CA VAL A 107 -5.73 -8.14 -1.73
C VAL A 107 -5.68 -8.09 -3.26
N ARG A 108 -6.42 -8.97 -3.93
CA ARG A 108 -6.56 -8.99 -5.41
C ARG A 108 -8.01 -8.89 -5.88
N THR A 109 -8.96 -9.08 -4.99
CA THR A 109 -10.40 -9.09 -5.26
C THR A 109 -11.10 -7.89 -4.64
N LYS A 110 -12.28 -7.53 -5.16
CA LYS A 110 -13.07 -6.42 -4.61
C LYS A 110 -13.31 -6.62 -3.12
N THR A 111 -13.12 -5.56 -2.33
CA THR A 111 -13.20 -5.61 -0.87
C THR A 111 -14.11 -4.51 -0.36
N SER A 112 -15.05 -4.86 0.53
CA SER A 112 -15.94 -3.91 1.19
C SER A 112 -15.95 -4.13 2.70
N LEU A 113 -15.35 -3.21 3.45
CA LEU A 113 -15.13 -3.34 4.89
C LEU A 113 -15.76 -2.19 5.70
N GLY A 114 -16.53 -1.31 5.05
CA GLY A 114 -17.02 -0.06 5.65
C GLY A 114 -17.93 -0.21 6.87
N GLY A 115 -18.43 -1.41 7.16
CA GLY A 115 -19.20 -1.69 8.37
C GLY A 115 -18.35 -2.17 9.56
N SER A 116 -17.06 -2.42 9.37
CA SER A 116 -16.17 -3.00 10.37
C SER A 116 -15.18 -1.99 10.96
N ILE A 117 -14.73 -2.28 12.18
CA ILE A 117 -13.70 -1.53 12.89
C ILE A 117 -12.45 -2.40 13.02
N ILE A 118 -11.29 -1.84 12.69
CA ILE A 118 -10.01 -2.47 12.99
C ILE A 118 -9.28 -1.62 14.03
N PHE A 119 -9.06 -2.20 15.20
CA PHE A 119 -8.20 -1.67 16.23
C PHE A 119 -6.76 -2.14 16.05
N THR A 120 -5.81 -1.28 16.39
CA THR A 120 -4.44 -1.68 16.69
C THR A 120 -4.16 -1.49 18.18
N SER A 121 -3.02 -1.97 18.66
CA SER A 121 -2.55 -1.81 20.04
C SER A 121 -1.08 -1.38 20.06
N ALA A 122 -0.53 -1.21 21.27
CA ALA A 122 0.89 -0.95 21.49
C ALA A 122 1.81 -2.05 20.89
N ASP A 123 1.29 -3.26 20.72
CA ASP A 123 2.03 -4.40 20.19
C ASP A 123 1.95 -4.52 18.65
N SER A 124 1.22 -3.60 17.99
CA SER A 124 1.01 -3.69 16.54
C SER A 124 2.21 -3.19 15.72
N GLY A 125 2.66 -4.03 14.78
CA GLY A 125 3.79 -3.78 13.90
C GLY A 125 5.11 -4.28 14.50
N VAL A 126 6.18 -3.49 14.32
CA VAL A 126 7.52 -3.84 14.82
C VAL A 126 8.14 -2.64 15.52
N ASN A 127 8.96 -2.89 16.54
CA ASN A 127 9.70 -1.83 17.22
C ASN A 127 10.99 -1.42 16.49
N GLU A 128 10.93 -1.20 15.17
CA GLU A 128 12.01 -0.61 14.35
C GLU A 128 11.43 0.11 13.12
N ILE A 129 12.09 1.16 12.65
CA ILE A 129 11.63 1.88 11.45
C ILE A 129 12.08 1.10 10.22
N ARG A 130 11.11 0.64 9.42
CA ARG A 130 11.35 -0.08 8.16
C ARG A 130 10.82 0.75 7.00
N TRP A 131 11.71 1.10 6.08
CA TRP A 131 11.38 1.90 4.89
C TRP A 131 11.21 1.06 3.62
N GLY A 132 11.50 -0.24 3.68
CA GLY A 132 11.55 -1.14 2.54
C GLY A 132 12.83 -1.00 1.71
N PRO A 133 13.08 -1.91 0.76
CA PRO A 133 14.32 -1.96 0.00
C PRO A 133 14.51 -0.77 -0.94
N LEU A 134 15.76 -0.36 -1.16
CA LEU A 134 16.17 0.53 -2.25
C LEU A 134 16.83 -0.32 -3.34
N ARG A 135 16.17 -0.50 -4.47
CA ARG A 135 16.58 -1.46 -5.53
C ARG A 135 18.07 -1.51 -5.86
N LEU A 136 18.72 -0.36 -5.99
CA LEU A 136 20.14 -0.28 -6.38
C LEU A 136 21.09 0.02 -5.21
N LEU A 137 20.58 0.47 -4.07
CA LEU A 137 21.40 1.01 -2.98
C LEU A 137 21.38 0.14 -1.72
N ASP A 138 20.24 -0.49 -1.45
CA ASP A 138 19.97 -1.28 -0.25
C ASP A 138 18.81 -2.26 -0.56
N PRO A 139 19.01 -3.20 -1.51
CA PRO A 139 17.94 -4.09 -1.97
C PRO A 139 17.49 -5.11 -0.92
N THR A 140 18.29 -5.31 0.13
CA THR A 140 18.03 -6.28 1.20
C THR A 140 17.31 -5.67 2.40
N ALA A 141 17.03 -4.37 2.39
CA ALA A 141 16.36 -3.72 3.51
C ALA A 141 14.98 -4.34 3.78
N PRO A 142 14.61 -4.55 5.05
CA PRO A 142 13.33 -5.17 5.37
C PRO A 142 12.16 -4.25 4.97
N GLU A 143 11.15 -4.85 4.35
CA GLU A 143 9.87 -4.19 4.05
C GLU A 143 9.16 -3.77 5.35
N PRO A 144 8.43 -2.64 5.35
CA PRO A 144 7.53 -2.32 6.45
C PRO A 144 6.49 -3.42 6.62
N LYS A 145 6.05 -3.62 7.87
CA LYS A 145 4.84 -4.40 8.13
C LYS A 145 3.66 -3.69 7.47
N ARG A 146 2.77 -4.47 6.83
CA ARG A 146 1.61 -3.99 6.09
C ARG A 146 0.40 -4.80 6.53
N MET A 147 -0.71 -4.13 6.78
CA MET A 147 -1.97 -4.81 7.07
C MET A 147 -2.61 -5.32 5.79
N PHE A 148 -2.83 -4.42 4.81
CA PHE A 148 -3.32 -4.76 3.48
C PHE A 148 -2.31 -4.38 2.41
N ASN A 149 -2.09 -5.27 1.45
CA ASN A 149 -1.28 -5.00 0.26
C ASN A 149 -2.10 -5.32 -0.98
N ILE A 150 -2.55 -4.28 -1.67
CA ILE A 150 -3.33 -4.40 -2.89
C ILE A 150 -2.38 -4.74 -4.04
N LYS A 151 -2.42 -5.98 -4.54
CA LYS A 151 -1.46 -6.49 -5.53
C LYS A 151 -2.11 -6.79 -6.87
N GLY A 152 -1.35 -6.48 -7.92
CA GLY A 152 -1.75 -6.65 -9.32
C GLY A 152 -1.00 -7.78 -10.02
N LYS A 153 -0.98 -7.69 -11.34
CA LYS A 153 -0.07 -8.46 -12.20
C LYS A 153 1.38 -8.18 -11.78
N GLU A 154 2.21 -9.21 -11.88
CA GLU A 154 3.64 -9.06 -11.58
C GLU A 154 4.28 -8.06 -12.54
N ARG A 155 5.19 -7.25 -11.99
CA ARG A 155 6.02 -6.33 -12.77
C ARG A 155 7.00 -7.12 -13.63
N ILE A 156 7.36 -6.55 -14.77
CA ILE A 156 8.30 -7.18 -15.71
C ILE A 156 9.61 -6.39 -15.65
N GLU A 157 10.56 -6.92 -14.91
CA GLU A 157 11.88 -6.33 -14.77
C GLU A 157 12.74 -6.65 -16.00
N LEU A 158 13.54 -5.68 -16.45
CA LEU A 158 14.51 -5.92 -17.51
C LEU A 158 15.64 -6.79 -16.97
N THR A 159 15.99 -7.83 -17.71
CA THR A 159 17.15 -8.67 -17.40
C THR A 159 18.46 -7.89 -17.57
N PRO A 160 19.59 -8.36 -17.03
CA PRO A 160 20.89 -7.70 -17.23
C PRO A 160 21.25 -7.48 -18.71
N ALA A 161 20.96 -8.45 -19.59
CA ALA A 161 21.21 -8.33 -21.03
C ALA A 161 20.32 -7.26 -21.70
N GLU A 162 19.07 -7.17 -21.26
CA GLU A 162 18.14 -6.16 -21.74
C GLU A 162 18.49 -4.76 -21.23
N LEU A 163 18.98 -4.64 -19.99
CA LEU A 163 19.51 -3.37 -19.47
C LEU A 163 20.74 -2.93 -20.24
N ALA A 164 21.66 -3.84 -20.59
CA ALA A 164 22.81 -3.52 -21.43
C ALA A 164 22.37 -2.98 -22.79
N THR A 165 21.42 -3.67 -23.44
CA THR A 165 20.84 -3.21 -24.72
C THR A 165 20.10 -1.88 -24.56
N PHE A 166 19.34 -1.70 -23.48
CA PHE A 166 18.65 -0.46 -23.16
C PHE A 166 19.63 0.70 -23.02
N ASN A 167 20.70 0.51 -22.25
CA ASN A 167 21.73 1.51 -22.04
C ASN A 167 22.46 1.89 -23.33
N THR A 168 22.84 0.92 -24.16
CA THR A 168 23.55 1.17 -25.42
C THR A 168 22.67 1.84 -26.48
N SER A 169 21.39 1.46 -26.58
CA SER A 169 20.58 1.79 -27.75
C SER A 169 19.36 2.67 -27.47
N TYR A 170 18.93 2.84 -26.23
CA TYR A 170 17.67 3.51 -25.90
C TYR A 170 17.75 4.53 -24.76
N SER A 171 18.74 4.45 -23.87
CA SER A 171 18.85 5.37 -22.74
C SER A 171 19.06 6.83 -23.16
N GLN A 172 19.60 7.09 -24.36
CA GLN A 172 19.72 8.46 -24.88
C GLN A 172 18.37 9.16 -25.10
N TYR A 173 17.25 8.43 -25.12
CA TYR A 173 15.90 9.00 -25.23
C TYR A 173 15.33 9.47 -23.87
N LEU A 174 15.96 9.11 -22.74
CA LEU A 174 15.56 9.56 -21.40
C LEU A 174 16.09 10.97 -21.11
N LYS A 175 15.62 11.94 -21.91
CA LYS A 175 15.94 13.36 -21.81
C LYS A 175 14.72 14.18 -21.48
N LYS A 176 14.93 15.26 -20.73
CA LYS A 176 13.89 16.18 -20.32
C LYS A 176 13.11 16.68 -21.54
N GLY A 177 11.79 16.61 -21.45
CA GLY A 177 10.87 16.99 -22.52
C GLY A 177 10.59 15.89 -23.55
N SER A 178 11.32 14.77 -23.53
CA SER A 178 11.05 13.65 -24.43
C SER A 178 9.67 13.03 -24.14
N ASN A 179 8.90 12.82 -25.20
CA ASN A 179 7.66 12.04 -25.19
C ASN A 179 7.82 10.77 -26.04
N TYR A 180 9.06 10.31 -26.23
CA TYR A 180 9.36 9.22 -27.15
C TYR A 180 10.47 8.32 -26.61
N LEU A 181 10.21 7.03 -26.58
CA LEU A 181 11.12 5.95 -26.20
C LEU A 181 10.83 4.75 -27.12
N PRO A 182 11.55 4.61 -28.24
CA PRO A 182 11.29 3.59 -29.27
C PRO A 182 11.82 2.21 -28.89
N TYR A 183 11.63 1.78 -27.65
CA TYR A 183 12.10 0.48 -27.18
C TYR A 183 11.05 -0.60 -27.46
N PRO A 184 11.28 -1.54 -28.41
CA PRO A 184 10.23 -2.44 -28.90
C PRO A 184 9.61 -3.34 -27.83
N LYS A 185 10.34 -3.66 -26.76
CA LYS A 185 9.83 -4.44 -25.64
C LYS A 185 8.64 -3.77 -24.94
N LEU A 186 8.47 -2.45 -25.05
CA LEU A 186 7.34 -1.74 -24.46
C LEU A 186 6.04 -1.91 -25.25
N TYR A 187 6.11 -2.21 -26.55
CA TYR A 187 4.94 -2.14 -27.44
C TYR A 187 3.78 -3.07 -27.05
N PRO A 188 4.00 -4.31 -26.56
CA PRO A 188 2.92 -5.17 -26.07
C PRO A 188 2.23 -4.63 -24.81
N TYR A 189 2.84 -3.68 -24.11
CA TYR A 189 2.37 -3.16 -22.81
C TYR A 189 1.76 -1.76 -22.93
N TYR A 190 1.14 -1.46 -24.07
CA TYR A 190 0.38 -0.23 -24.28
C TYR A 190 -0.63 0.00 -23.14
N GLY A 191 -0.65 1.22 -22.61
CA GLY A 191 -1.48 1.58 -21.47
C GLY A 191 -0.99 1.00 -20.14
N GLY A 192 0.22 0.44 -20.07
CA GLY A 192 1.00 0.19 -18.85
C GLY A 192 1.91 1.38 -18.50
N MET A 193 2.88 1.19 -17.61
CA MET A 193 3.88 2.20 -17.25
C MET A 193 5.29 1.63 -17.37
N PHE A 194 6.22 2.43 -17.88
CA PHE A 194 7.65 2.16 -17.84
C PHE A 194 8.27 2.96 -16.71
N TYR A 195 9.11 2.32 -15.91
CA TYR A 195 9.90 2.94 -14.84
C TYR A 195 11.38 2.67 -15.07
N ALA A 196 12.22 3.70 -14.94
CA ALA A 196 13.66 3.60 -15.09
C ALA A 196 14.39 4.29 -13.93
N LEU A 197 15.43 3.64 -13.42
CA LEU A 197 16.25 4.06 -12.30
C LEU A 197 17.74 3.89 -12.64
N SER A 198 18.47 4.98 -12.50
CA SER A 198 19.90 5.11 -12.79
C SER A 198 20.76 4.65 -11.61
N ASN A 199 21.98 4.18 -11.88
CA ASN A 199 23.03 4.01 -10.86
C ASN A 199 23.61 5.35 -10.37
N GLU A 200 23.39 6.44 -11.12
CA GLU A 200 23.89 7.77 -10.78
C GLU A 200 23.00 8.48 -9.75
N VAL A 201 23.64 9.19 -8.83
CA VAL A 201 22.97 10.00 -7.79
C VAL A 201 22.59 11.37 -8.35
N GLU A 202 21.32 11.75 -8.22
CA GLU A 202 20.82 13.07 -8.55
C GLU A 202 21.07 14.06 -7.39
N ILE A 203 20.68 13.68 -6.18
CA ILE A 203 20.74 14.54 -4.98
C ILE A 203 21.16 13.72 -3.77
N TYR A 204 21.98 14.33 -2.90
CA TYR A 204 22.23 13.84 -1.54
C TYR A 204 21.39 14.64 -0.55
N ARG A 205 20.41 14.01 0.10
CA ARG A 205 19.59 14.64 1.14
C ARG A 205 20.47 15.03 2.31
N ASN A 206 20.23 16.24 2.84
CA ASN A 206 20.98 16.81 3.95
C ASN A 206 22.51 16.83 3.74
N GLY A 207 22.99 16.68 2.49
CA GLY A 207 24.41 16.55 2.16
C GLY A 207 25.06 15.23 2.57
N ASN A 208 24.32 14.28 3.15
CA ASN A 208 24.88 13.02 3.65
C ASN A 208 25.14 12.05 2.49
N ARG A 209 26.40 11.65 2.34
CA ARG A 209 26.84 10.71 1.29
C ARG A 209 26.97 9.29 1.78
N ASP A 210 27.02 9.06 3.08
CA ASP A 210 27.33 7.75 3.64
C ASP A 210 26.06 6.90 3.79
N ASN A 211 24.93 7.53 4.07
CA ASN A 211 23.65 6.87 4.18
C ASN A 211 23.02 6.60 2.80
N PRO A 212 22.79 5.33 2.40
CA PRO A 212 22.11 5.01 1.14
C PRO A 212 20.75 5.69 0.98
N ARG A 213 20.02 5.93 2.08
CA ARG A 213 18.69 6.56 2.07
C ARG A 213 18.72 8.05 1.72
N ASP A 214 19.88 8.68 1.90
CA ASP A 214 20.09 10.07 1.54
C ASP A 214 20.51 10.22 0.08
N ARG A 215 20.88 9.12 -0.61
CA ARG A 215 21.20 9.12 -2.04
C ARG A 215 19.94 8.98 -2.89
N VAL A 216 19.46 10.09 -3.44
CA VAL A 216 18.35 10.09 -4.41
C VAL A 216 18.91 9.86 -5.80
N LEU A 217 18.70 8.65 -6.34
CA LEU A 217 19.12 8.29 -7.70
C LEU A 217 18.24 8.94 -8.77
N TYR A 218 18.85 9.29 -9.91
CA TYR A 218 18.12 9.70 -11.11
C TYR A 218 17.10 8.61 -11.49
N ARG A 219 15.87 9.04 -11.73
CA ARG A 219 14.79 8.16 -12.13
C ARG A 219 13.74 8.91 -12.90
N ASP A 220 12.98 8.19 -13.71
CA ASP A 220 11.79 8.71 -14.36
C ASP A 220 10.86 7.56 -14.75
N PHE A 221 9.59 7.89 -14.96
CA PHE A 221 8.54 6.93 -15.30
C PHE A 221 7.46 7.58 -16.15
N SER A 222 6.82 6.80 -17.02
CA SER A 222 5.77 7.31 -17.90
C SER A 222 4.86 6.19 -18.40
N ARG A 223 3.60 6.52 -18.67
CA ARG A 223 2.64 5.60 -19.27
C ARG A 223 3.02 5.33 -20.71
N ILE A 224 2.97 4.05 -21.09
CA ILE A 224 3.37 3.56 -22.39
C ILE A 224 2.27 3.86 -23.42
N GLY A 225 2.59 4.72 -24.38
CA GLY A 225 1.77 5.00 -25.55
C GLY A 225 2.04 4.02 -26.71
N ARG A 226 1.46 4.29 -27.88
CA ARG A 226 1.67 3.46 -29.08
C ARG A 226 3.00 3.79 -29.74
N ASN A 227 3.67 2.79 -30.32
CA ASN A 227 4.86 2.94 -31.16
C ASN A 227 5.96 3.80 -30.53
N GLY A 228 6.25 3.57 -29.25
CA GLY A 228 7.29 4.30 -28.52
C GLY A 228 6.86 5.67 -28.01
N ALA A 229 5.63 6.12 -28.24
CA ALA A 229 5.12 7.32 -27.58
C ALA A 229 5.03 7.13 -26.06
N LEU A 230 5.24 8.20 -25.32
CA LEU A 230 5.05 8.30 -23.87
C LEU A 230 3.90 9.28 -23.59
N THR A 231 3.03 8.95 -22.64
CA THR A 231 1.88 9.83 -22.32
C THR A 231 2.34 11.04 -21.50
N GLU A 232 3.13 10.79 -20.46
CA GLU A 232 3.80 11.83 -19.70
C GLU A 232 5.22 12.03 -20.19
N ARG A 233 5.62 13.29 -20.37
CA ARG A 233 6.98 13.63 -20.75
C ARG A 233 7.98 13.16 -19.71
N ILE A 234 9.17 12.78 -20.15
CA ILE A 234 10.34 12.67 -19.28
C ILE A 234 10.64 14.07 -18.73
N VAL A 235 10.84 14.17 -17.42
CA VAL A 235 10.96 15.42 -16.67
C VAL A 235 12.41 15.73 -16.29
N LYS A 236 13.31 14.75 -16.45
CA LYS A 236 14.73 14.86 -16.11
C LYS A 236 15.66 14.35 -17.21
N ASP A 237 16.87 14.88 -17.24
CA ASP A 237 17.95 14.33 -18.06
C ASP A 237 18.64 13.21 -17.29
N ILE A 238 18.23 11.97 -17.56
CA ILE A 238 18.94 10.83 -17.00
C ILE A 238 20.28 10.66 -17.76
N PRO A 239 21.40 10.44 -17.05
CA PRO A 239 22.68 10.18 -17.71
C PRO A 239 22.57 9.00 -18.68
N THR A 240 23.12 9.18 -19.88
CA THR A 240 23.05 8.14 -20.91
C THR A 240 23.90 6.94 -20.47
N GLY A 241 23.37 5.74 -20.62
CA GLY A 241 24.06 4.49 -20.31
C GLY A 241 24.10 4.11 -18.82
N SER A 242 23.41 4.85 -17.95
CA SER A 242 23.50 4.65 -16.49
C SER A 242 22.34 3.89 -15.86
N ILE A 243 21.37 3.38 -16.63
CA ILE A 243 20.20 2.69 -16.08
C ILE A 243 20.63 1.40 -15.40
N GLY A 244 20.45 1.33 -14.08
CA GLY A 244 20.74 0.14 -13.27
C GLY A 244 19.53 -0.75 -13.04
N TYR A 245 18.33 -0.17 -13.12
CA TYR A 245 17.07 -0.90 -12.99
C TYR A 245 16.00 -0.29 -13.89
N ALA A 246 15.21 -1.14 -14.53
CA ALA A 246 14.02 -0.71 -15.25
C ALA A 246 12.96 -1.80 -15.20
N ALA A 247 11.70 -1.38 -15.14
CA ALA A 247 10.57 -2.28 -15.07
C ALA A 247 9.39 -1.77 -15.89
N ILE A 248 8.59 -2.71 -16.37
CA ILE A 248 7.29 -2.46 -16.98
C ILE A 248 6.23 -2.87 -15.96
N ILE A 249 5.33 -1.95 -15.65
CA ILE A 249 4.18 -2.15 -14.80
C ILE A 249 2.98 -2.38 -15.75
N PRO A 250 2.46 -3.61 -15.85
CA PRO A 250 1.37 -3.91 -16.76
C PRO A 250 0.07 -3.19 -16.39
N LYS A 251 -0.79 -3.00 -17.39
CA LYS A 251 -2.16 -2.57 -17.17
C LYS A 251 -3.00 -3.72 -16.60
N GLU A 252 -3.82 -3.39 -15.61
CA GLU A 252 -4.89 -4.27 -15.16
C GLU A 252 -6.06 -4.26 -16.14
N ASP A 253 -6.86 -5.32 -16.11
CA ASP A 253 -8.02 -5.42 -17.01
C ASP A 253 -9.12 -4.46 -16.56
N ASP A 254 -9.30 -4.34 -15.24
CA ASP A 254 -10.30 -3.47 -14.60
C ASP A 254 -9.76 -2.79 -13.34
N PHE A 255 -10.48 -1.74 -12.92
CA PHE A 255 -10.23 -1.10 -11.63
C PHE A 255 -10.62 -2.03 -10.48
N LEU A 256 -9.78 -2.06 -9.43
CA LEU A 256 -10.10 -2.74 -8.18
C LEU A 256 -10.60 -1.73 -7.15
N GLU A 257 -11.72 -2.05 -6.52
CA GLU A 257 -12.28 -1.23 -5.44
C GLU A 257 -11.98 -1.86 -4.08
N PHE A 258 -11.41 -1.06 -3.19
CA PHE A 258 -11.17 -1.36 -1.79
C PHE A 258 -11.89 -0.32 -0.93
N GLU A 259 -13.01 -0.70 -0.33
CA GLU A 259 -13.70 0.14 0.65
C GLU A 259 -13.17 -0.20 2.04
N CYS A 260 -12.60 0.81 2.69
CA CYS A 260 -11.85 0.67 3.94
C CYS A 260 -12.75 0.33 5.13
N PRO A 261 -12.21 -0.33 6.17
CA PRO A 261 -12.81 -0.32 7.50
C PRO A 261 -12.56 1.03 8.19
N HIS A 262 -13.19 1.23 9.35
CA HIS A 262 -12.75 2.26 10.28
C HIS A 262 -11.50 1.78 11.01
N PHE A 263 -10.36 2.41 10.74
CA PHE A 263 -9.13 2.18 11.50
C PHE A 263 -9.13 3.03 12.77
N ILE A 264 -9.02 2.39 13.94
CA ILE A 264 -8.77 3.06 15.21
C ILE A 264 -7.40 2.61 15.72
N GLU A 265 -6.40 3.45 15.50
CA GLU A 265 -5.04 3.16 15.89
C GLU A 265 -4.80 3.59 17.34
N LEU A 266 -4.49 2.62 18.19
CA LEU A 266 -4.08 2.84 19.58
C LEU A 266 -2.62 2.39 19.76
N GLY A 267 -1.83 3.20 20.47
CA GLY A 267 -0.43 2.89 20.82
C GLY A 267 0.62 3.85 20.26
N ASP A 268 1.71 4.03 21.02
CA ASP A 268 2.72 5.09 20.79
C ASP A 268 3.78 4.75 19.73
N SER A 269 3.89 3.48 19.31
CA SER A 269 5.01 2.97 18.50
C SER A 269 4.61 2.45 17.12
N ARG A 270 3.74 3.15 16.39
CA ARG A 270 3.35 2.72 15.03
C ARG A 270 4.54 2.71 14.08
N ARG A 271 4.83 1.53 13.51
CA ARG A 271 5.83 1.33 12.45
C ARG A 271 5.34 0.31 11.41
N PHE A 272 4.13 0.53 10.92
CA PHE A 272 3.46 -0.27 9.88
C PHE A 272 2.59 0.60 8.97
N LEU A 273 2.17 0.02 7.84
CA LEU A 273 1.25 0.61 6.86
C LEU A 273 -0.11 -0.09 6.94
N ASN A 274 -1.20 0.67 6.87
CA ASN A 274 -2.54 0.08 6.83
C ASN A 274 -2.80 -0.46 5.42
N ILE A 275 -2.50 0.35 4.40
CA ILE A 275 -2.73 -0.01 3.00
C ILE A 275 -1.49 0.33 2.17
N GLU A 276 -0.87 -0.68 1.57
CA GLU A 276 0.08 -0.52 0.47
C GLU A 276 -0.63 -0.79 -0.86
N VAL A 277 -0.45 0.09 -1.83
CA VAL A 277 -0.94 -0.06 -3.21
C VAL A 277 0.25 -0.45 -4.09
N SER A 278 0.32 -1.74 -4.40
CA SER A 278 1.27 -2.34 -5.34
C SER A 278 0.59 -2.80 -6.64
N ARG A 279 -0.58 -2.23 -6.94
CA ARG A 279 -1.43 -2.52 -8.10
C ARG A 279 -1.84 -1.20 -8.78
N PRO A 280 -1.76 -1.06 -10.11
CA PRO A 280 -2.34 0.10 -10.78
C PRO A 280 -3.86 -0.02 -10.92
N MET A 281 -4.54 1.07 -11.28
CA MET A 281 -6.00 1.11 -11.46
C MET A 281 -6.75 0.69 -10.19
N VAL A 282 -6.53 1.41 -9.09
CA VAL A 282 -7.13 1.12 -7.78
C VAL A 282 -7.97 2.30 -7.29
N ARG A 283 -9.14 1.99 -6.71
CA ARG A 283 -9.95 2.95 -5.95
C ARG A 283 -9.98 2.53 -4.49
N ILE A 284 -9.41 3.37 -3.62
CA ILE A 284 -9.54 3.28 -2.17
C ILE A 284 -10.67 4.22 -1.78
N LYS A 285 -11.70 3.69 -1.13
CA LYS A 285 -12.92 4.44 -0.80
C LYS A 285 -13.21 4.45 0.69
N ASN A 286 -13.84 5.51 1.15
CA ASN A 286 -14.47 5.60 2.48
C ASN A 286 -13.48 5.32 3.62
N LEU A 287 -12.23 5.77 3.48
CA LEU A 287 -11.26 5.64 4.56
C LEU A 287 -11.76 6.44 5.76
N VAL A 288 -11.98 5.77 6.88
CA VAL A 288 -12.11 6.44 8.18
C VAL A 288 -10.93 6.00 9.03
N HIS A 289 -10.11 6.93 9.47
CA HIS A 289 -8.98 6.64 10.34
C HIS A 289 -8.92 7.60 11.51
N THR A 290 -8.63 7.05 12.67
CA THR A 290 -8.47 7.80 13.91
C THR A 290 -7.24 7.29 14.64
N SER A 291 -6.30 8.19 14.95
CA SER A 291 -5.10 7.89 15.74
C SER A 291 -5.23 8.46 17.15
N TRP A 292 -5.04 7.60 18.14
CA TRP A 292 -5.06 7.92 19.57
C TRP A 292 -3.79 7.41 20.25
N GLN A 293 -2.98 8.31 20.81
CA GLN A 293 -1.74 7.98 21.51
C GLN A 293 -1.73 8.47 22.95
N THR A 294 -0.86 7.85 23.75
CA THR A 294 -0.62 8.18 25.15
C THR A 294 0.53 9.17 25.34
N ALA A 295 1.44 9.30 24.38
CA ALA A 295 2.57 10.23 24.45
C ALA A 295 2.63 11.18 23.24
N SER A 296 3.14 12.41 23.47
CA SER A 296 3.41 13.42 22.44
C SER A 296 4.71 13.13 21.66
N THR A 297 5.01 11.86 21.39
CA THR A 297 6.17 11.49 20.56
C THR A 297 5.87 11.81 19.10
N SER A 298 6.83 12.43 18.42
CA SER A 298 6.67 12.90 17.04
C SER A 298 6.12 11.81 16.12
N LEU A 299 5.09 12.15 15.33
CA LEU A 299 4.51 11.28 14.31
C LEU A 299 5.29 11.28 13.00
N GLU A 300 6.45 11.95 12.96
CA GLU A 300 7.28 12.07 11.76
C GLU A 300 7.41 10.71 11.08
N SER A 301 6.78 10.58 9.90
CA SER A 301 6.82 9.43 8.99
C SER A 301 5.72 8.37 9.10
N ARG A 302 4.64 8.59 9.85
CA ARG A 302 3.47 7.67 9.78
C ARG A 302 2.75 7.82 8.44
N VAL A 303 2.44 6.69 7.81
CA VAL A 303 1.75 6.59 6.51
C VAL A 303 0.63 5.56 6.60
N VAL A 304 -0.62 5.98 6.37
CA VAL A 304 -1.80 5.10 6.37
C VAL A 304 -1.95 4.41 5.02
N ILE A 305 -1.93 5.20 3.95
CA ILE A 305 -1.97 4.73 2.57
C ILE A 305 -0.64 5.05 1.91
N SER A 306 0.03 4.04 1.38
CA SER A 306 1.16 4.22 0.47
C SER A 306 0.87 3.65 -0.90
N ALA A 307 1.35 4.31 -1.95
CA ALA A 307 1.45 3.73 -3.29
C ALA A 307 2.87 3.93 -3.82
N ARG A 308 3.41 2.96 -4.54
CA ARG A 308 4.74 3.05 -5.15
C ARG A 308 4.76 2.44 -6.53
N GLU A 309 5.32 3.16 -7.50
CA GLU A 309 5.59 2.63 -8.85
C GLU A 309 4.35 2.01 -9.50
N VAL A 310 3.23 2.74 -9.46
CA VAL A 310 1.95 2.33 -10.03
C VAL A 310 1.34 3.49 -10.81
N PHE A 311 0.12 3.33 -11.31
CA PHE A 311 -0.61 4.40 -11.95
C PHE A 311 -2.12 4.25 -11.74
N ASP A 312 -2.86 5.32 -11.97
CA ASP A 312 -4.32 5.37 -11.85
C ASP A 312 -4.77 4.98 -10.42
N VAL A 313 -4.32 5.75 -9.42
CA VAL A 313 -4.65 5.54 -8.00
C VAL A 313 -5.64 6.61 -7.55
N PHE A 314 -6.81 6.18 -7.07
CA PHE A 314 -7.90 7.05 -6.63
C PHE A 314 -8.14 6.86 -5.14
N CYS A 315 -8.06 7.93 -4.37
CA CYS A 315 -8.45 7.96 -2.95
C CYS A 315 -9.71 8.83 -2.81
N GLU A 316 -10.83 8.21 -2.49
CA GLU A 316 -12.15 8.85 -2.55
C GLU A 316 -12.85 8.80 -1.18
N TYR A 317 -13.43 9.93 -0.75
CA TYR A 317 -14.27 10.02 0.45
C TYR A 317 -13.57 9.60 1.74
N GLY A 318 -12.34 10.08 1.95
CA GLY A 318 -11.57 9.77 3.16
C GLY A 318 -11.72 10.81 4.27
N GLU A 319 -11.70 10.37 5.51
CA GLU A 319 -11.63 11.20 6.71
C GLU A 319 -10.57 10.63 7.66
N THR A 320 -9.61 11.46 8.05
CA THR A 320 -8.56 11.06 8.99
C THR A 320 -8.33 12.09 10.06
N THR A 321 -8.30 11.62 11.31
CA THR A 321 -8.16 12.43 12.51
C THR A 321 -7.01 11.91 13.37
N CYS A 322 -6.28 12.83 13.98
CA CYS A 322 -5.30 12.52 15.03
C CYS A 322 -5.63 13.32 16.28
N HIS A 323 -5.08 12.89 17.41
CA HIS A 323 -5.23 13.60 18.68
C HIS A 323 -4.70 15.05 18.53
N PRO A 324 -5.39 16.09 19.04
CA PRO A 324 -5.00 17.50 18.81
C PRO A 324 -3.62 17.92 19.33
N ALA A 325 -3.07 17.15 20.28
CA ALA A 325 -1.70 17.34 20.78
C ALA A 325 -0.62 16.69 19.90
N GLU A 326 -1.00 16.09 18.76
CA GLU A 326 -0.08 15.45 17.83
C GLU A 326 0.34 16.42 16.71
N ASN A 327 1.63 16.41 16.38
CA ASN A 327 2.11 17.01 15.13
C ASN A 327 1.90 15.97 14.01
N GLY A 328 0.73 15.98 13.38
CA GLY A 328 0.41 15.08 12.26
C GLY A 328 1.47 15.07 11.15
N SER A 329 1.58 13.92 10.46
CA SER A 329 2.56 13.68 9.40
C SER A 329 1.86 13.49 8.05
N TYR A 330 1.89 12.30 7.44
CA TYR A 330 1.36 12.10 6.08
C TYR A 330 0.44 10.90 6.01
N VAL A 331 -0.87 11.14 5.93
CA VAL A 331 -1.83 10.05 5.86
C VAL A 331 -1.71 9.28 4.54
N ILE A 332 -1.44 10.02 3.46
CA ILE A 332 -1.22 9.47 2.11
C ILE A 332 0.20 9.81 1.69
N CYS A 333 0.98 8.79 1.32
CA CYS A 333 2.33 8.94 0.77
C CYS A 333 2.46 8.19 -0.56
N ILE A 334 2.58 8.94 -1.66
CA ILE A 334 2.62 8.39 -3.01
C ILE A 334 4.01 8.58 -3.64
N ARG A 335 4.51 7.52 -4.26
CA ARG A 335 5.84 7.44 -4.86
C ARG A 335 5.82 6.96 -6.29
N ASP A 336 6.61 7.60 -7.14
CA ASP A 336 6.88 7.14 -8.52
C ASP A 336 5.61 6.75 -9.29
N THR A 337 4.54 7.56 -9.17
CA THR A 337 3.20 7.19 -9.63
C THR A 337 2.63 8.18 -10.65
N CYS A 338 1.97 7.66 -11.68
CA CYS A 338 1.20 8.47 -12.64
C CYS A 338 -0.29 8.51 -12.29
N ASN A 339 -0.94 9.64 -12.53
CA ASN A 339 -2.38 9.82 -12.47
C ASN A 339 -2.98 9.43 -11.09
N VAL A 340 -2.73 10.29 -10.11
CA VAL A 340 -3.23 10.18 -8.73
C VAL A 340 -4.42 11.13 -8.57
N HIS A 341 -5.53 10.61 -8.08
CA HIS A 341 -6.75 11.37 -7.78
C HIS A 341 -7.03 11.28 -6.29
N ILE A 342 -7.32 12.42 -5.67
CA ILE A 342 -7.71 12.49 -4.26
C ILE A 342 -8.95 13.35 -4.20
N ASP A 343 -10.10 12.77 -3.86
CA ASP A 343 -11.38 13.46 -3.94
C ASP A 343 -12.19 13.31 -2.66
N ASN A 344 -12.78 14.43 -2.21
CA ASN A 344 -13.61 14.51 -1.00
C ASN A 344 -12.87 14.01 0.25
N TYR A 345 -11.60 14.41 0.41
CA TYR A 345 -10.76 13.95 1.50
C TYR A 345 -10.64 15.00 2.62
N TYR A 346 -10.79 14.59 3.87
CA TYR A 346 -10.67 15.45 5.05
C TYR A 346 -9.59 14.93 6.01
N GLY A 347 -8.38 15.48 5.90
CA GLY A 347 -7.28 15.27 6.82
C GLY A 347 -7.25 16.35 7.90
N LEU A 348 -7.80 16.07 9.07
CA LEU A 348 -7.87 16.99 10.20
C LEU A 348 -6.68 16.79 11.15
N HIS A 349 -6.43 17.80 12.00
CA HIS A 349 -5.49 17.76 13.14
C HIS A 349 -4.02 17.43 12.85
N GLY A 350 -3.57 17.59 11.60
CA GLY A 350 -2.15 17.50 11.22
C GLY A 350 -1.86 16.49 10.11
N TRP A 351 -2.84 15.67 9.72
CA TRP A 351 -2.66 14.75 8.60
C TRP A 351 -2.55 15.50 7.27
N GLY A 352 -1.54 15.12 6.48
CA GLY A 352 -1.28 15.69 5.17
C GLY A 352 -1.07 14.68 4.06
N PHE A 353 -0.89 15.20 2.85
CA PHE A 353 -0.46 14.44 1.68
C PHE A 353 1.03 14.61 1.46
N GLN A 354 1.70 13.53 1.06
CA GLN A 354 3.09 13.55 0.60
C GLN A 354 3.24 12.93 -0.78
N GLY A 355 3.90 13.67 -1.68
CA GLY A 355 4.52 13.11 -2.87
C GLY A 355 6.02 12.90 -2.67
N HIS A 356 6.53 11.73 -3.04
CA HIS A 356 7.94 11.41 -2.85
C HIS A 356 8.52 10.77 -4.10
N HIS A 357 9.70 11.22 -4.53
CA HIS A 357 10.40 10.71 -5.73
C HIS A 357 9.67 10.90 -7.07
N GLY A 358 8.53 11.61 -7.09
CA GLY A 358 7.84 12.09 -8.29
C GLY A 358 6.39 11.61 -8.37
N ILE A 359 5.50 12.49 -8.83
CA ILE A 359 4.12 12.17 -9.19
C ILE A 359 3.79 12.89 -10.48
N LYS A 360 3.32 12.16 -11.49
CA LYS A 360 2.92 12.76 -12.77
C LYS A 360 1.41 12.76 -12.90
N GLY A 361 0.82 13.94 -12.76
CA GLY A 361 -0.63 14.12 -12.73
C GLY A 361 -1.19 13.82 -11.34
N LEU A 362 -1.26 14.85 -10.51
CA LEU A 362 -1.97 14.85 -9.24
C LEU A 362 -3.21 15.72 -9.39
N TYR A 363 -4.37 15.12 -9.19
CA TYR A 363 -5.67 15.75 -9.28
C TYR A 363 -6.34 15.70 -7.92
N GLY A 364 -7.01 16.78 -7.54
CA GLY A 364 -7.79 16.77 -6.32
C GLY A 364 -9.03 17.65 -6.36
N ASN A 365 -10.11 17.14 -5.82
CA ASN A 365 -11.39 17.83 -5.75
C ASN A 365 -11.95 17.80 -4.32
N ARG A 366 -12.30 18.98 -3.78
CA ARG A 366 -12.93 19.14 -2.44
C ARG A 366 -12.16 18.44 -1.31
N ASN A 367 -10.86 18.73 -1.21
CA ASN A 367 -10.03 18.19 -0.14
C ASN A 367 -9.68 19.24 0.91
N THR A 368 -9.55 18.81 2.16
CA THR A 368 -8.97 19.56 3.27
C THR A 368 -7.78 18.77 3.79
N PHE A 369 -6.58 19.37 3.74
CA PHE A 369 -5.37 18.81 4.34
C PHE A 369 -4.69 19.87 5.18
N ASN A 370 -4.16 19.48 6.33
CA ASN A 370 -3.36 20.38 7.15
C ASN A 370 -1.94 20.58 6.60
N ARG A 371 -1.45 19.65 5.78
CA ARG A 371 -0.12 19.69 5.16
C ARG A 371 -0.12 19.06 3.77
N VAL A 372 0.66 19.64 2.86
CA VAL A 372 0.98 19.05 1.55
C VAL A 372 2.48 19.22 1.33
N ASP A 373 3.22 18.12 1.14
CA ASP A 373 4.67 18.12 0.99
C ASP A 373 5.12 17.31 -0.24
N PHE A 374 6.20 17.76 -0.90
CA PHE A 374 6.79 17.09 -2.06
C PHE A 374 8.29 16.95 -1.90
N HIS A 375 8.75 15.72 -1.71
CA HIS A 375 10.16 15.40 -1.58
C HIS A 375 10.72 14.91 -2.92
N SER A 376 11.57 15.76 -3.52
CA SER A 376 12.28 15.66 -4.80
C SER A 376 11.39 15.76 -6.06
N PHE A 377 11.66 16.81 -6.83
CA PHE A 377 10.92 17.23 -8.02
C PHE A 377 11.20 16.33 -9.21
N GLY A 378 10.14 16.06 -9.97
CA GLY A 378 10.06 15.59 -11.34
C GLY A 378 8.66 15.87 -11.82
#